data_AF-A0AAI9TBH5-F1
#
_entry.id   AF-A0AAI9TBH5-F1
#
_cell.length_a   1.000
_cell.length_b   1.000
_cell.length_c   1.000
_cell.angle_alpha   90.00
_cell.angle_beta   90.00
_cell.angle_gamma   90.00
#
_symmetry.space_group_name_H-M   'P 1'
#
loop_
_entity.id
_entity.type
_entity.pdbx_description
1 polymer ?
#
loop_
_entity_poly.entity_id
_entity_poly.type
_entity_poly.pdbx_seq_one_letter_code
_entity_poly.pdbx_strand_id
1 'polypeptide(L)'
;MPVPASAWPTLVSGTGRTAPADTTTRLLNANHDTKQLLSYIDKQAGHRVPTQVLQHLKLLEELTGDLLKNPLGADWRVEFS
;
A
#
# COMPACT_ATOMS: atom_id res chain seq x y z
N MET A 1 2.09 -25.64 -0.04
CA MET A 1 2.32 -25.26 1.38
C MET A 1 2.02 -23.77 1.52
N PRO A 2 1.26 -23.33 2.53
CA PRO A 2 1.07 -21.91 2.80
C PRO A 2 2.41 -21.24 3.18
N VAL A 3 2.59 -19.98 2.78
CA VAL A 3 3.79 -19.19 3.09
C VAL A 3 3.84 -18.95 4.61
N PRO A 4 4.92 -19.30 5.31
CA PRO A 4 5.05 -18.99 6.73
C PRO A 4 5.02 -17.48 6.94
N ALA A 5 4.41 -17.00 8.02
CA ALA A 5 4.29 -15.57 8.32
C ALA A 5 5.66 -14.85 8.29
N SER A 6 6.73 -15.55 8.68
CA SER A 6 8.11 -15.04 8.69
C SER A 6 8.73 -14.82 7.31
N ALA A 7 8.14 -15.38 6.24
CA ALA A 7 8.62 -15.14 4.88
C ALA A 7 8.08 -13.84 4.29
N TRP A 8 6.97 -13.30 4.82
CA TRP A 8 6.43 -12.03 4.35
C TRP A 8 7.31 -10.85 4.80
N PRO A 9 7.44 -9.80 3.97
CA PRO A 9 8.18 -8.61 4.37
C PRO A 9 7.51 -7.94 5.57
N THR A 10 8.33 -7.40 6.48
CA THR A 10 7.84 -6.59 7.59
C THR A 10 7.27 -5.28 7.06
N LEU A 11 5.95 -5.12 7.15
CA LEU A 11 5.25 -3.91 6.73
C LEU A 11 5.36 -2.82 7.80
N VAL A 12 5.47 -1.56 7.37
CA VAL A 12 5.52 -0.40 8.26
C VAL A 12 4.26 -0.35 9.13
N SER A 13 3.11 -0.65 8.55
CA SER A 13 1.82 -0.74 9.26
C SER A 13 1.71 -1.91 10.24
N GLY A 14 2.59 -2.92 10.13
CA GLY A 14 2.65 -4.09 11.02
C GLY A 14 3.52 -3.90 12.26
N THR A 15 4.25 -2.78 12.37
CA THR A 15 5.23 -2.55 13.45
C THR A 15 4.64 -2.13 14.81
N GLY A 16 3.32 -2.24 15.00
CA GLY A 16 2.66 -1.90 16.26
C GLY A 16 2.70 -0.40 16.62
N ARG A 17 3.18 0.46 15.71
CA ARG A 17 3.07 1.91 15.87
C ARG A 17 1.58 2.28 15.74
N THR A 18 1.09 3.08 16.68
CA THR A 18 -0.19 3.79 16.53
C THR A 18 -0.27 4.35 15.12
N ALA A 19 -1.39 4.08 14.42
CA ALA A 19 -1.59 4.60 13.07
C ALA A 19 -1.22 6.09 13.07
N PRO A 20 -0.35 6.54 12.14
CA PRO A 20 0.05 7.94 12.10
C PRO A 20 -1.18 8.83 12.20
N ALA A 21 -1.18 9.81 13.11
CA ALA A 21 -2.34 10.69 13.29
C ALA A 21 -2.66 11.49 12.01
N ASP A 22 -1.64 11.69 11.16
CA ASP A 22 -1.70 12.42 9.91
C ASP A 22 -2.05 11.50 8.70
N THR A 23 -3.06 11.90 7.93
CA THR A 23 -3.57 11.17 6.75
C THR A 23 -2.50 10.99 5.67
N THR A 24 -1.62 11.98 5.48
CA THR A 24 -0.56 11.93 4.47
C THR A 24 0.46 10.85 4.81
N THR A 25 0.86 10.78 6.08
CA THR A 25 1.79 9.78 6.58
C THR A 25 1.20 8.37 6.49
N ARG A 26 -0.09 8.21 6.77
CA ARG A 26 -0.81 6.95 6.57
C ARG A 26 -0.81 6.53 5.10
N LEU A 27 -1.03 7.46 4.19
CA LEU A 27 -1.07 7.21 2.75
C LEU A 27 0.32 6.81 2.20
N LEU A 28 1.38 7.51 2.63
CA LEU A 28 2.76 7.18 2.28
C LEU A 28 3.14 5.78 2.76
N ASN A 29 2.80 5.43 4.00
CA ASN A 29 3.06 4.11 4.55
C ASN A 29 2.29 3.02 3.79
N ALA A 30 1.01 3.25 3.49
CA ALA A 30 0.19 2.30 2.73
C ALA A 30 0.73 2.06 1.31
N ASN A 31 1.17 3.12 0.61
CA ASN A 31 1.81 2.99 -0.69
C ASN A 31 3.12 2.20 -0.59
N HIS A 32 3.96 2.53 0.39
CA HIS A 32 5.22 1.84 0.62
C HIS A 32 5.03 0.34 0.88
N ASP A 33 4.13 0.00 1.80
CA ASP A 33 3.81 -1.38 2.18
C ASP A 33 3.27 -2.17 0.98
N THR A 34 2.38 -1.56 0.18
CA THR A 34 1.80 -2.19 -1.01
C THR A 34 2.87 -2.49 -2.06
N LYS A 35 3.79 -1.55 -2.32
CA LYS A 35 4.92 -1.74 -3.23
C LYS A 35 5.88 -2.83 -2.76
N GLN A 36 6.16 -2.89 -1.46
CA GLN A 36 6.99 -3.95 -0.90
C GLN A 36 6.35 -5.33 -1.08
N LEU A 37 5.03 -5.44 -0.85
CA LEU A 37 4.29 -6.69 -1.08
C LEU A 37 4.32 -7.11 -2.55
N LEU A 38 4.00 -6.19 -3.48
CA LEU A 38 4.03 -6.49 -4.91
C LEU A 38 5.42 -6.91 -5.38
N SER A 39 6.48 -6.21 -4.94
CA SER A 39 7.87 -6.57 -5.28
C SER A 39 8.28 -7.92 -4.70
N TYR A 40 7.86 -8.23 -3.47
CA TYR A 40 8.15 -9.53 -2.86
C TYR A 40 7.47 -10.66 -3.62
N ILE A 41 6.21 -10.48 -4.02
CA ILE A 41 5.45 -11.49 -4.77
C ILE A 41 6.06 -11.71 -6.16
N ASP A 42 6.45 -10.65 -6.85
CA ASP A 42 7.09 -10.73 -8.17
C ASP A 42 8.44 -11.48 -8.12
N LYS A 43 9.22 -11.26 -7.07
CA LYS A 43 10.50 -11.96 -6.83
C LYS A 43 10.31 -13.43 -6.43
N GLN A 44 9.17 -13.78 -5.83
CA GLN A 44 8.86 -15.15 -5.43
C GLN A 44 8.16 -15.91 -6.56
N ALA A 45 8.94 -16.30 -7.58
CA ALA A 45 8.53 -17.05 -8.78
C ALA A 45 7.82 -18.41 -8.55
N GLY A 46 7.51 -18.79 -7.31
CA GLY A 46 6.90 -20.08 -6.95
C GLY A 46 5.68 -20.01 -6.03
N HIS A 47 5.29 -18.82 -5.57
CA HIS A 47 4.23 -18.70 -4.57
C HIS A 47 2.92 -18.26 -5.22
N ARG A 48 1.92 -19.15 -5.18
CA ARG A 48 0.57 -18.85 -5.66
C ARG A 48 -0.12 -17.91 -4.68
N VAL A 49 0.08 -16.61 -4.86
CA VAL A 49 -0.82 -15.60 -4.31
C VAL A 49 -2.12 -15.63 -5.12
N PRO A 50 -3.30 -15.70 -4.49
CA PRO A 50 -4.57 -15.66 -5.21
C PRO A 50 -4.65 -14.41 -6.10
N THR A 51 -5.13 -14.58 -7.34
CA THR A 51 -5.24 -13.49 -8.31
C THR A 51 -6.00 -12.29 -7.77
N GLN A 52 -7.03 -12.53 -6.96
CA GLN A 52 -7.85 -11.48 -6.33
C GLN A 52 -7.02 -10.62 -5.36
N VAL A 53 -6.09 -11.23 -4.62
CA VAL A 53 -5.20 -10.51 -3.70
C VAL A 53 -4.22 -9.64 -4.50
N LEU A 54 -3.65 -10.18 -5.57
CA LEU A 54 -2.78 -9.42 -6.48
C LEU A 54 -3.50 -8.23 -7.11
N GLN A 55 -4.72 -8.43 -7.60
CA GLN A 55 -5.54 -7.36 -8.16
C GLN A 55 -5.85 -6.29 -7.13
N HIS A 56 -6.19 -6.69 -5.91
CA HIS A 56 -6.46 -5.75 -4.83
C HIS A 56 -5.22 -4.91 -4.45
N LEU A 57 -4.04 -5.54 -4.36
CA LEU A 57 -2.79 -4.82 -4.11
C LEU A 57 -2.46 -3.82 -5.21
N LYS A 58 -2.69 -4.16 -6.49
CA LYS A 58 -2.51 -3.21 -7.60
C LYS A 58 -3.47 -2.02 -7.51
N LEU A 59 -4.74 -2.27 -7.19
CA LEU A 59 -5.72 -1.20 -6.98
C LEU A 59 -5.32 -0.27 -5.83
N LEU A 60 -4.74 -0.81 -4.75
CA LEU A 60 -4.23 -0.01 -3.64
C LEU A 60 -3.00 0.81 -4.05
N GLU A 61 -2.09 0.26 -4.85
CA GLU A 61 -0.94 1.01 -5.38
C GLU A 61 -1.39 2.18 -6.26
N GLU A 62 -2.35 1.94 -7.16
CA GLU A 62 -2.94 2.97 -8.02
C GLU A 62 -3.63 4.05 -7.19
N LEU A 63 -4.56 3.66 -6.30
CA LEU A 63 -5.30 4.59 -5.44
C LEU A 63 -4.37 5.43 -4.56
N THR A 64 -3.41 4.80 -3.88
CA THR A 64 -2.48 5.54 -3.01
C THR A 64 -1.54 6.42 -3.81
N GLY A 65 -1.15 6.00 -5.03
CA GLY A 65 -0.40 6.83 -5.97
C GLY A 65 -1.17 8.06 -6.43
N ASP A 66 -2.45 7.91 -6.77
CA ASP A 66 -3.32 9.00 -7.20
C ASP A 66 -3.57 9.98 -6.06
N LEU A 67 -3.83 9.49 -4.85
CA LEU A 67 -4.02 10.34 -3.67
C LEU A 67 -2.75 11.09 -3.24
N LEU A 68 -1.55 10.59 -3.58
CA LEU A 68 -0.30 11.31 -3.33
C LEU A 68 -0.06 12.41 -4.36
N LYS A 69 -0.49 12.21 -5.61
CA LYS A 69 -0.44 13.23 -6.66
C LYS A 69 -1.52 14.29 -6.48
N ASN A 70 -2.71 13.87 -6.06
CA ASN A 70 -3.85 14.72 -5.77
C ASN A 70 -4.39 14.42 -4.36
N PRO A 71 -3.87 15.12 -3.32
CA PRO A 71 -4.34 14.95 -1.95
C PRO A 71 -5.84 15.23 -1.85
N LEU A 72 -6.57 14.42 -1.07
CA LEU A 72 -7.99 14.65 -0.81
C LEU A 72 -8.22 16.08 -0.33
N GLY A 73 -9.02 16.83 -1.09
CA GLY A 73 -9.30 18.24 -0.83
C GLY A 73 -8.30 19.23 -1.47
N ALA A 74 -7.48 18.83 -2.43
CA ALA A 74 -6.84 19.83 -3.29
C ALA A 74 -7.85 20.47 -4.26
N ASP A 75 -8.87 19.72 -4.69
CA ASP A 75 -9.89 20.22 -5.64
C ASP A 75 -10.70 21.40 -5.09
N TRP A 76 -11.05 21.41 -3.79
CA TRP A 76 -11.74 22.59 -3.20
C TRP A 76 -10.85 23.83 -3.15
N ARG A 77 -9.53 23.68 -3.15
CA ARG A 77 -8.64 24.86 -3.17
C ARG A 77 -8.67 25.57 -4.52
N VAL A 78 -8.91 24.85 -5.61
CA VAL A 78 -9.00 25.42 -6.97
C VAL A 78 -10.34 26.15 -7.19
N GLU A 79 -11.44 25.66 -6.62
CA GLU A 79 -12.75 26.33 -6.74
C GLU A 79 -12.86 27.63 -5.93
N PHE A 80 -12.01 27.83 -4.92
CA PHE A 80 -12.00 29.02 -4.05
C PHE A 80 -10.71 29.87 -4.16
N SER A 81 -9.89 29.68 -5.20
CA SER A 81 -8.75 30.56 -5.51
C SER A 81 -9.02 31.53 -6.66
#